data_AF-A0AAV7K0P1-F1
#
_entry.id   AF-A0AAV7K0P1-F1
#
_cell.length_a   1.000
_cell.length_b   1.000
_cell.length_c   1.000
_cell.angle_alpha   90.00
_cell.angle_beta   90.00
_cell.angle_gamma   90.00
#
_symmetry.space_group_name_H-M   'P 1'
#
loop_
_entity.id
_entity.type
_entity.pdbx_description
1 polymer ?
#
loop_
_entity_poly.entity_id
_entity_poly.type
_entity_poly.pdbx_seq_one_letter_code
_entity_poly.pdbx_strand_id
1 'polypeptide(L)'
;MVTTVVWYIINGLWVLPLLWISKIINILTFQKMAVAAYKTSFPVNKQSRSPNHNLNISLKTQISRVLADGIFRMVIELLFMLQSLCISFIPVVGSIVYLLHLSLLNALYAFEYKWMHQGIETKAMLRYIQCGWPYFIGYASILTLATYIPASFVLSACIYSAFFPLYIVSAYPAKVKLSHHAIPQLRIFTLSSMVADKLFVKSTRSPTIDRRSAVKDVTQSISESLTNTTD
;
A
#
# COMPACT_ATOMS: atom_id res chain seq x y z
N MET A 1 32.40 2.88 13.47
CA MET A 1 31.04 3.45 13.43
C MET A 1 30.38 3.31 12.06
N VAL A 2 31.00 3.75 10.96
CA VAL A 2 30.41 3.64 9.61
C VAL A 2 30.26 2.18 9.15
N THR A 3 31.29 1.35 9.35
CA THR A 3 31.27 -0.07 8.95
C THR A 3 30.23 -0.90 9.71
N THR A 4 30.06 -0.64 11.00
CA THR A 4 29.03 -1.29 11.83
C THR A 4 27.63 -0.89 11.40
N VAL A 5 27.40 0.41 11.11
CA VAL A 5 26.11 0.90 10.61
C VAL A 5 25.79 0.29 9.24
N VAL A 6 26.75 0.24 8.32
CA VAL A 6 26.59 -0.40 7.01
C VAL A 6 26.26 -1.88 7.14
N TRP A 7 26.91 -2.59 8.06
CA TRP A 7 26.66 -4.01 8.32
C TRP A 7 25.22 -4.26 8.85
N TYR A 8 24.75 -3.43 9.78
CA TYR A 8 23.36 -3.51 10.27
C TYR A 8 22.33 -3.11 9.21
N ILE A 9 22.64 -2.09 8.40
CA ILE A 9 21.79 -1.71 7.27
C ILE A 9 21.69 -2.88 6.31
N ILE A 10 22.80 -3.47 5.86
CA ILE A 10 22.76 -4.60 4.91
C ILE A 10 22.00 -5.80 5.48
N ASN A 11 22.23 -6.17 6.75
CA ASN A 11 21.55 -7.30 7.39
C ASN A 11 20.06 -7.06 7.70
N GLY A 12 19.63 -5.82 7.94
CA GLY A 12 18.22 -5.48 8.13
C GLY A 12 17.50 -5.20 6.81
N LEU A 13 18.22 -4.63 5.83
CA LEU A 13 17.67 -4.12 4.58
C LEU A 13 17.27 -5.23 3.61
N TRP A 14 17.80 -6.45 3.71
CA TRP A 14 17.35 -7.57 2.88
C TRP A 14 16.09 -8.25 3.44
N VAL A 15 15.87 -8.21 4.76
CA VAL A 15 14.68 -8.79 5.40
C VAL A 15 13.43 -7.97 5.07
N LEU A 16 13.56 -6.64 5.03
CA LEU A 16 12.49 -5.74 4.66
C LEU A 16 11.82 -6.10 3.30
N PRO A 17 12.52 -6.11 2.15
CA PRO A 17 11.93 -6.42 0.86
C PRO A 17 11.34 -7.84 0.80
N LEU A 18 11.91 -8.80 1.54
CA LEU A 18 11.33 -10.14 1.68
C LEU A 18 9.98 -10.12 2.41
N LEU A 19 9.87 -9.41 3.54
CA LEU A 19 8.60 -9.25 4.27
C LEU A 19 7.56 -8.54 3.40
N TRP A 20 7.99 -7.56 2.62
CA TRP A 20 7.18 -6.81 1.67
C TRP A 20 6.66 -7.69 0.53
N ILE A 21 7.52 -8.51 -0.09
CA ILE A 21 7.12 -9.50 -1.10
C ILE A 21 6.14 -10.51 -0.50
N SER A 22 6.36 -10.95 0.74
CA SER A 22 5.44 -11.83 1.46
C SER A 22 4.06 -11.20 1.64
N LYS A 23 3.98 -9.91 2.00
CA LYS A 23 2.70 -9.17 2.09
C LYS A 23 1.96 -9.17 0.74
N ILE A 24 2.65 -8.97 -0.38
CA ILE A 24 2.06 -9.04 -1.73
C ILE A 24 1.53 -10.45 -2.02
N ILE A 25 2.33 -11.48 -1.77
CA ILE A 25 1.93 -12.88 -1.99
C ILE A 25 0.71 -13.22 -1.12
N ASN A 26 0.66 -12.75 0.13
CA ASN A 26 -0.47 -12.94 1.04
C ASN A 26 -1.74 -12.28 0.50
N ILE A 27 -1.65 -11.04 0.02
CA ILE A 27 -2.79 -10.36 -0.62
C ILE A 27 -3.28 -11.17 -1.82
N LEU A 28 -2.38 -11.58 -2.73
CA LEU A 28 -2.74 -12.37 -3.91
C LEU A 28 -3.38 -13.71 -3.55
N THR A 29 -2.85 -14.37 -2.52
CA THR A 29 -3.35 -15.66 -2.06
C THR A 29 -4.72 -15.51 -1.43
N PHE A 30 -4.93 -14.53 -0.55
CA PHE A 30 -6.25 -14.27 0.04
C PHE A 30 -7.30 -13.88 -1.00
N GLN A 31 -6.94 -13.07 -2.01
CA GLN A 31 -7.84 -12.75 -3.11
C GLN A 31 -8.24 -14.00 -3.90
N LYS A 32 -7.29 -14.91 -4.19
CA LYS A 32 -7.59 -16.18 -4.86
C LYS A 32 -8.50 -17.08 -4.02
N MET A 33 -8.25 -17.18 -2.71
CA MET A 33 -9.08 -17.96 -1.80
C MET A 33 -10.49 -17.38 -1.67
N ALA A 34 -10.62 -16.05 -1.60
CA ALA A 34 -11.93 -15.39 -1.55
C ALA A 34 -12.74 -15.65 -2.82
N VAL A 35 -12.10 -15.61 -4.00
CA VAL A 35 -12.77 -15.93 -5.27
C VAL A 35 -13.17 -17.40 -5.37
N ALA A 36 -12.33 -18.31 -4.88
CA ALA A 36 -12.66 -19.74 -4.82
C ALA A 36 -13.85 -19.99 -3.87
N ALA A 37 -13.81 -19.42 -2.67
CA ALA A 37 -14.87 -19.53 -1.66
C ALA A 37 -16.19 -18.94 -2.16
N TYR A 38 -16.16 -17.78 -2.83
CA TYR A 38 -17.35 -17.17 -3.40
C TYR A 38 -18.03 -18.08 -4.44
N LYS A 39 -17.25 -18.72 -5.32
CA LYS A 39 -17.77 -19.66 -6.32
C LYS A 39 -18.38 -20.93 -5.70
N THR A 40 -17.87 -21.37 -4.55
CA THR A 40 -18.41 -22.54 -3.84
C THR A 40 -19.64 -22.20 -2.99
N SER A 41 -19.67 -21.01 -2.38
CA SER A 41 -20.79 -20.57 -1.52
C SER A 41 -22.00 -20.08 -2.33
N PHE A 42 -21.77 -19.54 -3.52
CA PHE A 42 -22.82 -19.09 -4.43
C PHE A 42 -22.71 -19.80 -5.78
N PRO A 43 -23.10 -21.08 -5.88
CA PRO A 43 -23.17 -21.78 -7.16
C PRO A 43 -24.25 -21.12 -8.03
N VAL A 44 -23.84 -20.22 -8.91
CA VAL A 44 -24.70 -19.68 -9.97
C VAL A 44 -25.21 -20.86 -10.78
N ASN A 45 -26.54 -21.04 -10.85
CA ASN A 45 -27.19 -22.05 -11.67
C ASN A 45 -26.63 -21.97 -13.10
N LYS A 46 -25.86 -22.97 -13.51
CA LYS A 46 -25.16 -23.05 -14.82
C LYS A 46 -26.11 -23.07 -16.03
N GLN A 47 -27.43 -23.04 -15.83
CA GLN A 47 -28.44 -23.36 -16.85
C GLN A 47 -28.92 -22.17 -17.69
N SER A 48 -28.37 -20.96 -17.56
CA SER A 48 -28.68 -19.87 -18.50
C SER A 48 -27.49 -18.94 -18.72
N ARG A 49 -27.18 -18.70 -20.00
CA ARG A 49 -26.13 -17.85 -20.60
C ARG A 49 -24.72 -18.43 -20.73
N SER A 50 -24.37 -18.77 -21.98
CA SER A 50 -23.25 -18.29 -22.83
C SER A 50 -21.89 -17.99 -22.17
N PRO A 51 -20.75 -18.30 -22.81
CA PRO A 51 -19.46 -18.51 -22.15
C PRO A 51 -19.03 -17.27 -21.36
N ASN A 52 -18.76 -17.53 -20.08
CA ASN A 52 -18.40 -16.63 -18.98
C ASN A 52 -17.11 -15.80 -19.17
N HIS A 53 -16.82 -15.29 -20.37
CA HIS A 53 -15.69 -14.41 -20.63
C HIS A 53 -15.83 -13.09 -19.85
N ASN A 54 -17.02 -12.49 -19.84
CA ASN A 54 -17.30 -11.22 -19.14
C ASN A 54 -17.19 -11.32 -17.61
N LEU A 55 -17.56 -12.48 -17.02
CA LEU A 55 -17.44 -12.71 -15.57
C LEU A 55 -15.97 -12.91 -15.17
N ASN A 56 -15.21 -13.69 -15.94
CA ASN A 56 -13.79 -13.91 -15.70
C ASN A 56 -12.97 -12.61 -15.89
N ILE A 57 -13.36 -11.77 -16.85
CA ILE A 57 -12.81 -10.42 -17.01
C ILE A 57 -13.14 -9.58 -15.77
N SER A 58 -14.39 -9.56 -15.32
CA SER A 58 -14.80 -8.79 -14.13
C SER A 58 -14.01 -9.18 -12.88
N LEU A 59 -13.86 -10.48 -12.60
CA LEU A 59 -13.07 -10.95 -11.44
C LEU A 59 -11.58 -10.57 -11.55
N LYS A 60 -10.97 -10.70 -12.73
CA LYS A 60 -9.57 -10.27 -12.94
C LYS A 60 -9.43 -8.75 -12.73
N THR A 61 -10.38 -7.96 -13.22
CA THR A 61 -10.39 -6.50 -13.02
C THR A 61 -10.57 -6.13 -11.53
N GLN A 62 -11.41 -6.84 -10.78
CA GLN A 62 -11.56 -6.60 -9.33
C GLN A 62 -10.29 -6.94 -8.56
N ILE A 63 -9.69 -8.11 -8.81
CA ILE A 63 -8.42 -8.50 -8.17
C ILE A 63 -7.32 -7.48 -8.50
N SER A 64 -7.25 -7.04 -9.76
CA SER A 64 -6.28 -6.04 -10.19
C SER A 64 -6.45 -4.70 -9.48
N ARG A 65 -7.68 -4.26 -9.23
CA ARG A 65 -7.95 -3.01 -8.48
C ARG A 65 -7.55 -3.13 -7.02
N VAL A 66 -7.99 -4.20 -6.34
CA VAL A 66 -7.64 -4.44 -4.93
C VAL A 66 -6.12 -4.59 -4.76
N LEU A 67 -5.45 -5.26 -5.70
CA LEU A 67 -4.00 -5.37 -5.71
C LEU A 67 -3.32 -4.02 -5.94
N ALA A 68 -3.77 -3.23 -6.92
CA ALA A 68 -3.21 -1.90 -7.18
C ALA A 68 -3.35 -0.98 -5.97
N ASP A 69 -4.51 -0.99 -5.30
CA ASP A 69 -4.73 -0.21 -4.09
C ASP A 69 -3.85 -0.71 -2.93
N GLY A 70 -3.67 -2.03 -2.79
CA GLY A 70 -2.77 -2.63 -1.81
C GLY A 70 -1.30 -2.26 -2.02
N ILE A 71 -0.82 -2.29 -3.28
CA ILE A 71 0.55 -1.88 -3.63
C ILE A 71 0.71 -0.36 -3.40
N PHE A 72 -0.31 0.44 -3.72
CA PHE A 72 -0.27 1.88 -3.46
C PHE A 72 -0.13 2.19 -1.96
N ARG A 73 -0.87 1.49 -1.10
CA ARG A 73 -0.70 1.58 0.37
C ARG A 73 0.70 1.21 0.82
N MET A 74 1.19 0.09 0.30
CA MET A 74 2.50 -0.45 0.61
C MET A 74 3.62 0.55 0.27
N VAL A 75 3.52 1.22 -0.88
CA VAL A 75 4.46 2.29 -1.27
C VAL A 75 4.39 3.47 -0.31
N ILE A 76 3.19 3.90 0.10
CA ILE A 76 3.03 4.98 1.07
C ILE A 76 3.65 4.63 2.42
N GLU A 77 3.41 3.41 2.93
CA GLU A 77 3.97 2.89 4.17
C GLU A 77 5.51 2.88 4.10
N LEU A 78 6.08 2.40 3.00
CA LEU A 78 7.54 2.35 2.78
C LEU A 78 8.16 3.76 2.74
N LEU A 79 7.55 4.68 2.00
CA LEU A 79 8.02 6.07 1.92
C LEU A 79 7.91 6.78 3.27
N PHE A 80 6.86 6.49 4.04
CA PHE A 80 6.68 7.04 5.37
C PHE A 80 7.69 6.46 6.38
N MET A 81 8.01 5.17 6.28
CA MET A 81 9.09 4.55 7.04
C MET A 81 10.45 5.19 6.72
N LEU A 82 10.74 5.42 5.44
CA LEU A 82 11.97 6.08 5.01
C LEU A 82 12.05 7.53 5.52
N GLN A 83 10.95 8.28 5.44
CA GLN A 83 10.84 9.62 6.01
C GLN A 83 11.13 9.61 7.52
N SER A 84 10.60 8.63 8.24
CA SER A 84 10.84 8.47 9.68
C SER A 84 12.33 8.25 9.97
N LEU A 85 13.00 7.42 9.16
CA LEU A 85 14.43 7.17 9.27
C LEU A 85 15.24 8.45 9.00
N CYS A 86 14.89 9.22 7.97
CA CYS A 86 15.52 10.50 7.66
C CYS A 86 15.41 11.50 8.83
N ILE A 87 14.25 11.56 9.49
CA ILE A 87 14.01 12.44 10.65
C ILE A 87 14.89 12.04 11.85
N SER A 88 15.19 10.74 12.01
CA SER A 88 16.06 10.24 13.08
C SER A 88 17.48 10.83 13.05
N PHE A 89 17.94 11.30 11.88
CA PHE A 89 19.25 11.95 11.73
C PHE A 89 19.29 13.40 12.24
N ILE A 90 18.15 14.01 12.57
CA ILE A 90 18.10 15.39 13.09
C ILE A 90 18.41 15.37 14.59
N PRO A 91 19.51 15.99 15.06
CA PRO A 91 19.83 16.03 16.48
C PRO A 91 18.79 16.85 17.26
N VAL A 92 18.60 16.52 18.55
CA VAL A 92 17.70 17.17 19.53
C VAL A 92 16.20 16.85 19.37
N VAL A 93 15.60 17.15 18.20
CA VAL A 93 14.14 16.99 18.02
C VAL A 93 13.79 15.69 17.28
N GLY A 94 14.76 15.08 16.60
CA GLY A 94 14.56 13.91 15.75
C GLY A 94 14.00 12.70 16.48
N SER A 95 14.42 12.41 17.72
CA SER A 95 13.97 11.22 18.46
C SER A 95 12.48 11.26 18.79
N ILE A 96 11.95 12.41 19.21
CA ILE A 96 10.53 12.56 19.53
C ILE A 96 9.70 12.47 18.24
N VAL A 97 10.12 13.17 17.20
CA VAL A 97 9.40 13.17 15.92
C VAL A 97 9.48 11.80 15.24
N TYR A 98 10.59 11.08 15.39
CA TYR A 98 10.75 9.69 14.95
C TYR A 98 9.76 8.77 15.67
N LEU A 99 9.65 8.87 17.00
CA LEU A 99 8.67 8.10 17.77
C LEU A 99 7.23 8.43 17.36
N LEU A 100 6.91 9.70 17.09
CA LEU A 100 5.60 10.10 16.59
C LEU A 100 5.31 9.47 15.22
N HIS A 101 6.25 9.51 14.28
CA HIS A 101 6.06 8.86 12.98
C HIS A 101 5.95 7.34 13.11
N LEU A 102 6.80 6.71 13.93
CA LEU A 102 6.77 5.26 14.13
C LEU A 102 5.45 4.81 14.79
N SER A 103 4.93 5.58 15.75
CA SER A 103 3.61 5.32 16.33
C SER A 103 2.49 5.41 15.31
N LEU A 104 2.53 6.40 14.43
CA LEU A 104 1.51 6.56 13.42
C LEU A 104 1.58 5.47 12.34
N LEU A 105 2.79 5.01 12.01
CA LEU A 105 3.02 3.88 11.11
C LEU A 105 2.48 2.57 11.73
N ASN A 106 2.77 2.32 13.01
CA ASN A 106 2.25 1.14 13.74
C ASN A 106 0.72 1.15 13.84
N ALA A 107 0.12 2.32 14.10
CA ALA A 107 -1.34 2.47 14.08
C ALA A 107 -1.90 2.23 12.67
N LEU A 108 -1.28 2.80 11.64
CA LEU A 108 -1.67 2.58 10.25
C LEU A 108 -1.68 1.09 9.90
N TYR A 109 -0.65 0.33 10.29
CA TYR A 109 -0.62 -1.12 10.08
C TYR A 109 -1.76 -1.86 10.78
N ALA A 110 -2.04 -1.57 12.06
CA ALA A 110 -3.09 -2.27 12.80
C ALA A 110 -4.50 -1.98 12.22
N PHE A 111 -4.76 -0.72 11.87
CA PHE A 111 -6.04 -0.30 11.30
C PHE A 111 -6.17 -0.64 9.81
N GLU A 112 -5.08 -0.83 9.07
CA GLU A 112 -5.11 -1.26 7.68
C GLU A 112 -5.89 -2.57 7.53
N TYR A 113 -5.64 -3.56 8.41
CA TYR A 113 -6.40 -4.81 8.38
C TYR A 113 -7.90 -4.57 8.50
N LYS A 114 -8.33 -3.72 9.44
CA LYS A 114 -9.74 -3.35 9.58
C LYS A 114 -10.28 -2.69 8.31
N TRP A 115 -9.58 -1.70 7.78
CA TRP A 115 -10.03 -0.94 6.62
C TRP A 115 -10.01 -1.75 5.32
N MET A 116 -9.10 -2.72 5.20
CA MET A 116 -9.10 -3.70 4.11
C MET A 116 -10.36 -4.57 4.16
N HIS A 117 -10.77 -5.02 5.34
CA HIS A 117 -12.04 -5.76 5.49
C HIS A 117 -13.27 -4.89 5.18
N GLN A 118 -13.21 -3.59 5.47
CA GLN A 118 -14.30 -2.64 5.19
C GLN A 118 -14.30 -2.10 3.75
N GLY A 119 -13.30 -2.43 2.93
CA GLY A 119 -13.17 -1.94 1.56
C GLY A 119 -12.97 -0.42 1.47
N ILE A 120 -12.53 0.25 2.53
CA ILE A 120 -12.31 1.70 2.54
C ILE A 120 -11.12 2.01 1.64
N GLU A 121 -11.25 2.99 0.74
CA GLU A 121 -10.18 3.40 -0.18
C GLU A 121 -8.93 3.94 0.52
N THR A 122 -7.77 3.80 -0.11
CA THR A 122 -6.47 4.22 0.44
C THR A 122 -6.44 5.72 0.76
N LYS A 123 -7.03 6.55 -0.10
CA LYS A 123 -7.09 8.01 0.10
C LYS A 123 -7.97 8.39 1.29
N ALA A 124 -9.10 7.71 1.45
CA ALA A 124 -10.00 7.92 2.59
C ALA A 124 -9.33 7.51 3.91
N MET A 125 -8.65 6.37 3.93
CA MET A 125 -7.85 5.90 5.07
C MET A 125 -6.82 6.94 5.53
N LEU A 126 -6.06 7.50 4.59
CA LEU A 126 -5.06 8.51 4.91
C LEU A 126 -5.71 9.76 5.54
N ARG A 127 -6.86 10.17 5.01
CA ARG A 127 -7.65 11.27 5.58
C ARG A 127 -8.19 10.96 6.98
N TYR A 128 -8.59 9.71 7.26
CA TYR A 128 -9.01 9.29 8.61
C TYR A 128 -7.88 9.50 9.62
N ILE A 129 -6.67 9.11 9.28
CA ILE A 129 -5.50 9.29 10.16
C ILE A 129 -5.12 10.76 10.29
N GLN A 130 -5.13 11.53 9.20
CA GLN A 130 -4.76 12.95 9.21
C GLN A 130 -5.70 13.81 10.07
N CYS A 131 -6.99 13.47 10.11
CA CYS A 131 -7.98 14.16 10.94
C CYS A 131 -8.02 13.64 12.39
N GLY A 132 -7.68 12.37 12.61
CA GLY A 132 -7.73 11.71 13.93
C GLY A 132 -6.37 11.46 14.57
N TRP A 133 -5.31 12.13 14.10
CA TRP A 133 -3.92 11.77 14.40
C TRP A 133 -3.59 11.60 15.89
N PRO A 134 -4.10 12.41 16.85
CA PRO A 134 -3.72 12.24 18.26
C PRO A 134 -4.21 10.91 18.85
N TYR A 135 -5.39 10.45 18.41
CA TYR A 135 -5.94 9.17 18.82
C TYR A 135 -5.07 8.00 18.35
N PHE A 136 -4.64 8.03 17.08
CA PHE A 136 -3.80 6.98 16.52
C PHE A 136 -2.40 6.94 17.16
N ILE A 137 -1.82 8.11 17.42
CA ILE A 137 -0.54 8.21 18.15
C ILE A 137 -0.68 7.62 19.54
N GLY A 138 -1.69 8.02 20.31
CA GLY A 138 -1.90 7.49 21.67
C GLY A 138 -2.22 6.00 21.69
N TYR A 139 -2.94 5.50 20.68
CA TYR A 139 -3.21 4.07 20.54
C TYR A 139 -1.92 3.27 20.35
N ALA A 140 -1.05 3.68 19.42
CA ALA A 140 0.15 2.92 19.06
C ALA A 140 1.42 3.31 19.85
N SER A 141 1.37 4.35 20.69
CA SER A 141 2.54 4.84 21.43
C SER A 141 3.09 3.79 22.39
N ILE A 142 2.22 3.02 23.05
CA ILE A 142 2.62 1.99 24.02
C ILE A 142 3.41 0.87 23.30
N LEU A 143 2.88 0.37 22.18
CA LEU A 143 3.58 -0.61 21.34
C LEU A 143 4.91 -0.07 20.83
N THR A 144 4.90 1.17 20.35
CA THR A 144 6.08 1.81 19.77
C THR A 144 7.18 1.99 20.80
N LEU A 145 6.83 2.40 22.02
CA LEU A 145 7.77 2.54 23.12
C LEU A 145 8.30 1.18 23.56
N ALA A 146 7.44 0.16 23.65
CA ALA A 146 7.84 -1.21 23.99
C ALA A 146 8.83 -1.80 22.98
N THR A 147 8.72 -1.46 21.69
CA THR A 147 9.67 -1.91 20.66
C THR A 147 10.92 -1.03 20.55
N TYR A 148 10.88 0.20 21.09
CA TYR A 148 12.00 1.15 21.04
C TYR A 148 12.99 0.99 22.20
N ILE A 149 12.52 0.53 23.38
CA ILE A 149 13.37 0.33 24.56
C ILE A 149 14.48 -0.74 24.36
N PRO A 150 14.19 -1.92 23.76
CA PRO A 150 15.22 -2.94 23.58
C PRO A 150 16.27 -2.54 22.55
N ALA A 151 17.56 -2.73 22.89
CA ALA A 151 18.65 -2.50 21.96
C ALA A 151 18.80 -3.59 20.87
N SER A 152 18.19 -4.76 21.07
CA SER A 152 18.25 -5.88 20.13
C SER A 152 17.06 -5.85 19.17
N PHE A 153 17.37 -5.77 17.87
CA PHE A 153 16.38 -5.84 16.79
C PHE A 153 15.49 -7.09 16.88
N VAL A 154 16.07 -8.24 17.20
CA VAL A 154 15.34 -9.52 17.31
C VAL A 154 14.33 -9.46 18.45
N LEU A 155 14.72 -8.89 19.60
CA LEU A 155 13.83 -8.77 20.74
C LEU A 155 12.69 -7.78 20.46
N SER A 156 12.99 -6.64 19.84
CA SER A 156 11.96 -5.68 19.39
C SER A 156 10.99 -6.30 18.39
N ALA A 157 11.48 -7.14 17.46
CA ALA A 157 10.65 -7.87 16.50
C ALA A 157 9.76 -8.92 17.19
N CYS A 158 10.27 -9.64 18.20
CA CYS A 158 9.47 -10.58 18.99
C CYS A 158 8.36 -9.87 19.77
N ILE A 159 8.67 -8.76 20.44
CA ILE A 159 7.70 -7.94 21.15
C ILE A 159 6.64 -7.43 20.16
N TYR A 160 7.07 -6.85 19.04
CA TYR A 160 6.16 -6.39 18.00
C TYR A 160 5.23 -7.51 17.53
N SER A 161 5.78 -8.69 17.19
CA SER A 161 5.00 -9.84 16.73
C SER A 161 3.98 -10.34 17.76
N ALA A 162 4.33 -10.32 19.05
CA ALA A 162 3.42 -10.74 20.11
C ALA A 162 2.26 -9.76 20.34
N PHE A 163 2.55 -8.44 20.33
CA PHE A 163 1.53 -7.42 20.58
C PHE A 163 0.72 -7.05 19.34
N PHE A 164 1.28 -7.19 18.14
CA PHE A 164 0.64 -6.76 16.91
C PHE A 164 -0.75 -7.38 16.66
N PRO A 165 -0.97 -8.70 16.86
CA PRO A 165 -2.31 -9.31 16.75
C PRO A 165 -3.32 -8.72 17.74
N LEU A 166 -2.90 -8.45 18.98
CA LEU A 166 -3.76 -7.83 20.00
C LEU A 166 -4.19 -6.42 19.59
N TYR A 167 -3.26 -5.67 19.01
CA TYR A 167 -3.54 -4.36 18.45
C TYR A 167 -4.57 -4.44 17.32
N ILE A 168 -4.38 -5.32 16.33
CA ILE A 168 -5.34 -5.50 15.23
C ILE A 168 -6.76 -5.78 15.77
N VAL A 169 -6.89 -6.69 16.74
CA VAL A 169 -8.19 -7.03 17.35
C VAL A 169 -8.78 -5.81 18.08
N SER A 170 -7.98 -5.07 18.83
CA SER A 170 -8.40 -3.85 19.54
C SER A 170 -8.85 -2.72 18.60
N ALA A 171 -8.27 -2.63 17.40
CA ALA A 171 -8.63 -1.62 16.40
C ALA A 171 -10.03 -1.86 15.79
N TYR A 172 -10.51 -3.12 15.76
CA TYR A 172 -11.77 -3.49 15.11
C TYR A 172 -13.01 -2.78 15.69
N PRO A 173 -13.26 -2.77 17.03
CA PRO A 173 -14.39 -2.06 17.62
C PRO A 173 -14.24 -0.53 17.64
N ALA A 174 -13.04 0.01 17.42
CA ALA A 174 -12.77 1.44 17.55
C ALA A 174 -13.60 2.29 16.57
N LYS A 175 -14.46 3.16 17.10
CA LYS A 175 -15.22 4.15 16.30
C LYS A 175 -14.48 5.48 16.37
N VAL A 176 -13.68 5.78 15.35
CA VAL A 176 -12.96 7.06 15.27
C VAL A 176 -13.96 8.16 14.88
N LYS A 177 -14.37 8.97 15.86
CA LYS A 177 -15.20 10.16 15.62
C LYS A 177 -14.34 11.24 14.99
N LEU A 178 -14.53 11.51 13.70
CA LEU A 178 -13.87 12.61 13.00
C LEU A 178 -14.46 13.95 13.48
N SER A 179 -13.81 14.58 14.46
CA SER A 179 -14.15 15.96 14.81
C SER A 179 -13.42 16.92 13.86
N HIS A 180 -14.14 17.44 12.87
CA HIS A 180 -13.61 18.31 11.84
C HIS A 180 -13.22 19.72 12.33
N HIS A 181 -13.57 20.09 13.57
CA HIS A 181 -13.52 21.47 14.05
C HIS A 181 -12.52 21.73 15.18
N ALA A 182 -11.93 20.69 15.79
CA ALA A 182 -11.11 20.85 17.00
C ALA A 182 -9.60 20.60 16.81
N ILE A 183 -9.18 19.97 15.70
CA ILE A 183 -7.80 19.47 15.54
C ILE A 183 -7.28 19.83 14.14
N PRO A 184 -6.08 20.45 14.01
CA PRO A 184 -5.48 20.72 12.70
C PRO A 184 -5.09 19.42 11.99
N GLN A 185 -5.31 19.36 10.69
CA GLN A 185 -4.97 18.21 9.85
C GLN A 185 -3.46 18.08 9.70
N LEU A 186 -2.91 16.94 10.14
CA LEU A 186 -1.48 16.69 10.09
C LEU A 186 -1.06 16.17 8.71
N ARG A 187 -0.50 17.04 7.86
CA ARG A 187 -0.13 16.74 6.45
C ARG A 187 1.19 15.96 6.30
N ILE A 188 1.59 15.17 7.29
CA ILE A 188 2.84 14.40 7.26
C ILE A 188 2.85 13.29 6.21
N PHE A 189 1.68 12.77 5.84
CA PHE A 189 1.55 11.79 4.75
C PHE A 189 1.49 12.41 3.36
N THR A 190 1.30 13.73 3.25
CA THR A 190 1.17 14.41 1.94
C THR A 190 2.46 14.34 1.12
N LEU A 191 3.62 14.35 1.80
CA LEU A 191 4.92 14.17 1.16
C LEU A 191 5.04 12.77 0.54
N SER A 192 4.78 11.73 1.34
CA SER A 192 4.81 10.33 0.91
C SER A 192 3.78 10.05 -0.19
N SER A 193 2.54 10.54 -0.06
CA SER A 193 1.49 10.33 -1.06
C SER A 193 1.78 11.04 -2.38
N MET A 194 2.38 12.25 -2.34
CA MET A 194 2.77 12.96 -3.57
C MET A 194 3.90 12.25 -4.31
N VAL A 195 4.88 11.70 -3.57
CA VAL A 195 5.95 10.90 -4.16
C VAL A 195 5.40 9.59 -4.73
N ALA A 196 4.49 8.92 -4.03
CA ALA A 196 3.81 7.73 -4.52
C ALA A 196 3.00 8.03 -5.80
N ASP A 197 2.20 9.10 -5.81
CA ASP A 197 1.43 9.53 -6.98
C ASP A 197 2.35 9.82 -8.17
N LYS A 198 3.46 10.53 -7.96
CA LYS A 198 4.46 10.78 -9.00
C LYS A 198 5.12 9.50 -9.51
N LEU A 199 5.43 8.56 -8.61
CA LEU A 199 6.05 7.27 -8.95
C LEU A 199 5.10 6.42 -9.80
N PHE A 200 3.82 6.34 -9.42
CA PHE A 200 2.81 5.60 -10.16
C PHE A 200 2.45 6.25 -11.50
N VAL A 201 2.29 7.59 -11.54
CA VAL A 201 2.06 8.32 -12.80
C VAL A 201 3.24 8.15 -13.77
N LYS A 202 4.48 8.19 -13.24
CA LYS A 202 5.69 7.93 -14.03
C LYS A 202 5.77 6.47 -14.49
N SER A 203 5.37 5.51 -13.65
CA SER A 203 5.35 4.08 -14.00
C SER A 203 4.30 3.73 -15.05
N THR A 204 3.16 4.46 -15.10
CA THR A 204 2.18 4.36 -16.20
C THR A 204 2.62 5.06 -17.49
N ARG A 205 3.69 5.87 -17.46
CA ARG A 205 4.38 6.41 -18.65
C ARG A 205 5.62 5.56 -18.99
N SER A 206 5.41 4.29 -19.29
CA SER A 206 6.30 3.56 -20.21
C SER A 206 5.94 4.00 -21.64
N PRO A 207 6.90 4.11 -22.58
CA PRO A 207 6.75 4.94 -23.76
C PRO A 207 5.55 4.44 -24.55
N THR A 208 4.66 5.39 -24.84
CA THR A 208 3.63 5.24 -25.85
C THR A 208 4.36 4.72 -27.09
N ILE A 209 4.20 3.44 -27.44
CA ILE A 209 4.39 2.99 -28.81
C ILE A 209 3.62 4.00 -29.62
N ASP A 210 4.34 4.75 -30.45
CA ASP A 210 3.84 5.89 -31.18
C ASP A 210 2.72 5.41 -32.12
N ARG A 211 1.49 5.41 -31.60
CA ARG A 211 0.29 5.01 -32.31
C ARG A 211 0.00 5.97 -33.46
N ARG A 212 0.71 7.13 -33.54
CA ARG A 212 0.69 8.02 -34.70
C ARG A 212 1.67 7.59 -35.79
N SER A 213 2.79 6.92 -35.47
CA SER A 213 3.68 6.36 -36.50
C SER A 213 3.03 5.14 -37.17
N ALA A 214 2.49 4.21 -36.39
CA ALA A 214 1.86 3.00 -36.94
C ALA A 214 0.60 3.28 -37.78
N VAL A 215 -0.14 4.36 -37.49
CA VAL A 215 -1.30 4.77 -38.30
C VAL A 215 -0.86 5.47 -39.60
N LYS A 216 0.27 6.20 -39.60
CA LYS A 216 0.81 6.80 -40.84
C LYS A 216 1.35 5.74 -41.79
N ASP A 217 2.06 4.72 -41.27
CA ASP A 217 2.61 3.63 -42.09
C ASP A 217 1.51 2.75 -42.72
N VAL A 218 0.39 2.55 -42.01
CA VAL A 218 -0.79 1.85 -42.56
C VAL A 218 -1.55 2.71 -43.57
N THR A 219 -1.67 4.02 -43.35
CA THR A 219 -2.36 4.91 -44.29
C THR A 219 -1.55 5.08 -45.58
N GLN A 220 -0.22 5.10 -45.48
CA GLN A 220 0.68 5.22 -46.62
C GLN A 220 0.71 3.92 -47.46
N SER A 221 0.77 2.75 -46.82
CA SER A 221 0.71 1.47 -47.53
C SER A 221 -0.64 1.20 -48.21
N ILE A 222 -1.75 1.70 -47.66
CA ILE A 222 -3.07 1.66 -48.34
C ILE A 222 -3.11 2.62 -49.53
N SER A 223 -2.49 3.79 -49.43
CA SER A 223 -2.45 4.76 -50.54
C SER A 223 -1.62 4.26 -51.73
N GLU A 224 -0.49 3.60 -51.47
CA GLU A 224 0.39 3.03 -52.51
C GLU A 224 -0.25 1.81 -53.20
N SER A 225 -1.07 1.04 -52.47
CA SER A 225 -1.78 -0.12 -53.02
C SER A 225 -2.98 0.25 -53.91
N LEU A 226 -3.57 1.44 -53.70
CA LEU A 226 -4.68 1.96 -54.50
C LEU A 226 -4.21 2.66 -55.79
N THR A 227 -2.97 3.18 -55.83
CA THR A 227 -2.38 3.77 -57.04
C THR A 227 -1.84 2.74 -58.04
N ASN A 228 -1.46 1.54 -57.58
CA ASN A 228 -0.93 0.47 -58.44
C ASN A 228 -2.01 -0.42 -59.08
N THR A 229 -3.30 -0.15 -58.87
CA THR A 229 -4.43 -0.93 -59.43
C THR A 229 -5.20 -0.19 -60.52
N THR A 230 -4.74 1.00 -60.92
CA THR A 230 -5.37 1.84 -61.96
C THR A 230 -4.60 1.95 -63.27
N ASP A 231 -3.52 1.17 -63.43
CA ASP A 231 -2.82 0.97 -64.72
C ASP A 231 -3.07 -0.44 -65.27
#